data_AF-A0A2V8JQX1-F1
#
_entry.id   AF-A0A2V8JQX1-F1
#
_cell.length_a   1.000
_cell.length_b   1.000
_cell.length_c   1.000
_cell.angle_alpha   90.00
_cell.angle_beta   90.00
_cell.angle_gamma   90.00
#
_symmetry.space_group_name_H-M   'P 1'
#
loop_
_entity.id
_entity.type
_entity.pdbx_description
1 polymer ?
#
loop_
_entity_poly.entity_id
_entity_poly.type
_entity_poly.pdbx_seq_one_letter_code
_entity_poly.pdbx_strand_id
1 'polypeptide(L)' 'TIRGKTLPVMIPSTLTHLEDGTYRAAGEYRFKQSSFLIKPVQLAGGTVRVKDELQTQFEILLK' A
#
# COMPACT_ATOMS: atom_id res chain seq x y z
N THR A 1 -8.63 -5.24 -2.05
CA THR A 1 -9.87 -4.68 -1.46
C THR A 1 -9.55 -3.98 -0.17
N ILE A 2 -10.11 -2.80 0.06
CA ILE A 2 -9.97 -2.08 1.34
C ILE A 2 -11.37 -1.58 1.73
N ARG A 3 -11.79 -1.88 2.97
CA ARG A 3 -13.14 -1.55 3.51
C ARG A 3 -14.31 -1.93 2.58
N GLY A 4 -14.26 -3.13 2.01
CA GLY A 4 -15.32 -3.63 1.12
C GLY A 4 -15.34 -3.02 -0.28
N LYS A 5 -14.49 -2.03 -0.58
CA LYS A 5 -14.31 -1.50 -1.93
C LYS A 5 -13.14 -2.19 -2.62
N THR A 6 -13.41 -2.74 -3.80
CA THR A 6 -12.42 -3.42 -4.65
C THR A 6 -12.10 -2.54 -5.85
N LEU A 7 -10.82 -2.35 -6.12
CA LEU A 7 -10.32 -1.66 -7.30
C LEU A 7 -9.25 -2.53 -7.96
N PRO A 8 -9.20 -2.61 -9.30
CA PRO A 8 -8.10 -3.26 -10.00
C PRO A 8 -6.84 -2.40 -9.86
N VAL A 9 -5.70 -3.03 -9.59
CA VAL A 9 -4.41 -2.35 -9.42
C VAL A 9 -3.29 -3.19 -10.05
N MET A 10 -2.31 -2.52 -10.64
CA MET A 10 -1.04 -3.14 -11.04
C MET A 10 0.04 -2.70 -10.06
N ILE A 11 0.75 -3.65 -9.47
CA ILE A 11 1.80 -3.40 -8.49
C ILE A 11 3.12 -3.91 -9.05
N PRO A 12 4.04 -3.03 -9.47
CA PRO A 12 5.39 -3.42 -9.85
C PRO A 12 6.07 -4.15 -8.68
N SER A 13 6.64 -5.32 -8.96
CA SER A 13 7.25 -6.18 -7.95
C SER A 13 8.56 -6.75 -8.47
N THR A 14 9.57 -6.83 -7.60
CA THR A 14 10.82 -7.53 -7.86
C THR A 14 10.76 -8.90 -7.19
N LEU A 15 11.09 -9.96 -7.94
CA LEU A 15 11.19 -11.32 -7.43
C LEU A 15 12.65 -11.76 -7.40
N THR A 16 13.12 -12.24 -6.25
CA THR A 16 14.47 -12.79 -6.06
C THR A 16 14.36 -14.21 -5.51
N HIS A 17 15.13 -15.13 -6.08
CA HIS A 17 15.32 -16.48 -5.52
C HIS A 17 16.58 -16.47 -4.65
N LEU A 18 16.42 -16.84 -3.38
CA LEU A 18 17.49 -16.88 -2.39
C LEU A 18 18.16 -18.26 -2.37
N GLU A 19 19.39 -18.31 -1.85
CA GLU A 19 20.19 -19.54 -1.81
C GLU A 19 19.56 -20.65 -0.97
N ASP A 20 18.73 -20.30 0.01
CA ASP A 20 18.04 -21.24 0.89
C ASP A 20 16.72 -21.80 0.29
N GLY A 21 16.47 -21.51 -1.00
CA GLY A 21 15.26 -21.92 -1.72
C GLY A 21 14.06 -20.99 -1.53
N THR A 22 14.17 -19.93 -0.73
CA THR A 22 13.09 -18.97 -0.51
C THR A 22 12.96 -18.01 -1.70
N TYR A 23 11.73 -17.69 -2.10
CA TYR A 23 11.41 -16.57 -2.98
C TYR A 23 11.08 -15.32 -2.16
N ARG A 24 11.75 -14.22 -2.47
CA ARG A 24 11.47 -12.90 -1.92
C ARG A 24 10.81 -12.03 -2.98
N ALA A 25 9.57 -11.62 -2.74
CA ALA A 25 8.86 -10.63 -3.55
C ALA A 25 8.80 -9.29 -2.79
N ALA A 26 9.27 -8.21 -3.41
CA ALA A 26 9.25 -6.88 -2.82
C ALA A 26 8.66 -5.85 -3.78
N GLY A 27 7.98 -4.84 -3.26
CA GLY A 27 7.39 -3.79 -4.08
C GLY A 27 6.90 -2.59 -3.28
N GLU A 28 6.51 -1.56 -4.02
CA GLU A 28 5.95 -0.32 -3.51
C GLU A 28 4.67 0.01 -4.27
N TYR A 29 3.67 0.51 -3.55
CA TYR A 29 2.41 0.92 -4.14
C TYR A 29 1.91 2.23 -3.52
N ARG A 30 1.44 3.15 -4.38
CA ARG A 30 0.81 4.41 -3.96
C ARG A 30 -0.66 4.39 -4.32
N PHE A 31 -1.51 4.83 -3.39
CA PHE A 31 -2.93 4.97 -3.63
C PHE A 31 -3.53 6.10 -2.81
N LYS A 32 -4.70 6.60 -3.24
CA LYS A 32 -5.49 7.54 -2.45
C LYS A 32 -6.41 6.79 -1.50
N GLN A 33 -6.34 7.07 -0.21
CA GLN A 33 -7.21 6.43 0.78
C GLN A 33 -8.69 6.77 0.55
N SER A 34 -8.98 7.98 0.02
CA SER A 34 -10.32 8.39 -0.41
C SER A 34 -10.93 7.49 -1.50
N SER A 35 -10.10 6.85 -2.33
CA SER A 35 -10.56 5.89 -3.34
C SER A 35 -11.23 4.66 -2.70
N PHE A 36 -10.95 4.39 -1.42
CA PHE A 36 -11.50 3.31 -0.62
C PHE A 36 -12.43 3.78 0.51
N LEU A 37 -13.07 4.95 0.35
CA LEU A 37 -14.03 5.52 1.31
C LEU A 37 -13.42 5.86 2.68
N ILE A 38 -12.11 6.06 2.74
CA ILE A 38 -11.40 6.53 3.94
C ILE A 38 -11.24 8.04 3.82
N LYS A 39 -11.94 8.81 4.67
CA LYS A 39 -11.84 10.27 4.68
C LYS A 39 -10.56 10.69 5.41
N PRO A 40 -9.65 11.45 4.79
CA PRO A 40 -8.54 12.07 5.50
C PRO A 40 -9.06 12.94 6.65
N VAL A 41 -8.46 12.78 7.83
CA VAL A 41 -8.81 13.60 8.99
C VAL A 41 -8.31 15.02 8.76
N GLN A 42 -9.20 15.98 8.95
CA GLN A 42 -8.90 17.41 9.01
C GLN A 42 -9.49 17.91 10.33
N LEU A 43 -8.65 18.27 11.29
CA LEU A 43 -9.11 18.87 12.55
C LEU A 43 -9.26 20.39 12.36
N ALA A 44 -10.41 20.92 12.79
CA ALA A 44 -10.69 22.35 12.78
C ALA A 44 -9.65 23.07 13.66
N GLY A 45 -8.86 23.96 13.07
CA GLY A 45 -7.68 24.58 13.69
C GLY A 45 -6.41 24.50 12.86
N GLY A 46 -6.39 23.70 11.77
CA GLY A 46 -5.32 23.74 10.75
C GLY A 46 -4.03 23.00 11.10
N THR A 47 -3.86 22.54 12.34
CA THR A 47 -2.62 21.93 12.83
C THR A 47 -2.40 20.48 12.37
N VAL A 48 -3.47 19.74 12.06
CA VAL A 48 -3.36 18.34 11.62
C VAL A 48 -4.06 18.13 10.28
N ARG A 49 -3.26 17.91 9.23
CA ARG A 49 -3.71 17.56 7.88
C ARG A 49 -3.07 16.25 7.46
N VAL A 50 -3.87 15.19 7.36
CA VAL A 50 -3.41 13.91 6.82
C VAL A 50 -3.44 13.96 5.29
N LYS A 51 -2.36 13.54 4.63
CA LYS A 51 -2.32 13.42 3.16
C LYS A 51 -3.27 12.32 2.69
N ASP A 52 -3.96 12.56 1.58
CA ASP A 52 -4.85 11.55 0.99
C ASP A 52 -4.09 10.45 0.24
N GLU A 53 -2.91 10.77 -0.28
CA GLU A 53 -2.02 9.78 -0.88
C GLU A 53 -1.23 9.03 0.22
N LEU A 54 -1.31 7.70 0.16
CA LEU A 54 -0.54 6.79 0.99
C LEU A 54 0.43 6.02 0.11
N GLN A 55 1.63 5.80 0.64
CA GLN A 55 2.64 4.91 0.06
C GLN A 55 2.79 3.71 0.99
N THR A 56 2.72 2.51 0.43
CA THR A 56 2.94 1.25 1.13
C THR A 56 4.09 0.51 0.48
N GLN A 57 4.97 -0.02 1.32
CA GLN A 57 6.05 -0.92 0.90
C GLN A 57 5.78 -2.30 1.48
N PHE A 58 6.10 -3.34 0.74
CA PHE A 58 5.91 -4.71 1.19
C PHE A 58 7.10 -5.59 0.82
N GLU A 59 7.25 -6.63 1.61
CA GLU A 59 8.13 -7.76 1.37
C GLU A 59 7.39 -9.03 1.76
N ILE A 60 7.42 -10.03 0.88
CA ILE A 60 6.78 -11.34 1.09
C ILE A 60 7.87 -12.40 0.86
N LEU A 61 8.01 -13.31 1.82
CA LEU A 61 8.88 -14.48 1.73
C LEU A 61 8.02 -15.72 1.53
N LEU A 62 8.31 -16.49 0.48
CA LEU A 62 7.66 -17.77 0.17
C LEU A 62 8.71 -18.88 0.19
N LYS A 63 8.43 -19.95 0.92
CA LYS A 63 9.21 -21.20 0.91
C LYS A 63 8.40 -22.30 0.24
#